data_AF-A0A329MYZ5-F1
#
_entry.id   AF-A0A329MYZ5-F1
#
_cell.length_a   1.000
_cell.length_b   1.000
_cell.length_c   1.000
_cell.angle_alpha   90.00
_cell.angle_beta   90.00
_cell.angle_gamma   90.00
#
_symmetry.space_group_name_H-M   'P 1'
#
loop_
_entity.id
_entity.type
_entity.pdbx_description
1 polymer ?
#
loop_
_entity_poly.entity_id
_entity_poly.type
_entity_poly.pdbx_seq_one_letter_code
_entity_poly.pdbx_strand_id
1 'polypeptide(L)'
;MALLTAAMIMLSCSEDDPDDTLGNEDQQQLELTTAGTTVETGSTVLFEVTAGGQSVSDADLYIDGERTAGYQHVFDETGTKTVQARKTGYKDSAPLTITIEEKPADVDIYVLGQEGTSGLHDYRPLYWKNGEAVAFSHETPGSMIYYSMDVANDNIYAAGERIYSSSRAAAFYWADDSHEELTGSDGYAKALDICVTNGDVYTGGIKNESGSVISVVYWKNGEPVTVASGAVGATAGGPIAVKGNDVYMAGMLDGALMYWKNGTGVSLQGGPGEVTSINVTDNGDVYISGYEWKGNKTIAKYWKNGESIVLGTGDQESEARDIFIEDNDVYVTGWEKIRRPSGSGTVSVARYWKNGEATDLTDGSYRAEANSIFVLDGEVYVAGVEYMEQRSATYWKNGETVRLSDQEFNGYAGDIVVVKKTGN
;
A
#
# COMPACT_ATOMS: atom_id res chain seq x y z
N MET A 1 -28.71 3.93 80.97
CA MET A 1 -30.13 4.18 81.34
C MET A 1 -30.40 5.64 81.02
N ALA A 2 -30.85 5.93 79.80
CA ALA A 2 -31.22 7.26 79.36
C ALA A 2 -32.23 7.08 78.23
N LEU A 3 -33.46 7.50 78.43
CA LEU A 3 -34.06 8.64 77.73
C LEU A 3 -35.49 8.80 78.22
N LEU A 4 -35.78 10.01 78.69
CA LEU A 4 -37.07 10.44 79.20
C LEU A 4 -37.90 11.00 78.04
N THR A 5 -39.18 10.69 78.10
CA THR A 5 -40.23 10.95 77.12
C THR A 5 -40.66 12.42 77.06
N ALA A 6 -41.21 12.77 75.90
CA ALA A 6 -41.65 14.09 75.44
C ALA A 6 -42.73 14.79 76.28
N ALA A 7 -42.76 16.12 76.18
CA ALA A 7 -43.98 16.92 76.30
C ALA A 7 -43.88 18.18 75.41
N MET A 8 -44.99 18.46 74.72
CA MET A 8 -45.19 19.44 73.65
C MET A 8 -45.71 20.80 74.17
N ILE A 9 -45.27 21.86 73.47
CA ILE A 9 -45.99 23.08 73.01
C ILE A 9 -46.45 24.12 74.05
N MET A 10 -46.02 25.39 73.85
CA MET A 10 -46.89 26.56 73.59
C MET A 10 -46.06 27.82 73.18
N LEU A 11 -46.28 28.23 71.92
CA LEU A 11 -46.37 29.58 71.32
C LEU A 11 -45.42 30.73 71.73
N SER A 12 -44.75 31.28 70.72
CA SER A 12 -44.40 32.70 70.63
C SER A 12 -44.22 33.09 69.15
N CYS A 13 -45.15 33.87 68.61
CA CYS A 13 -45.01 34.52 67.30
C CYS A 13 -44.04 35.70 67.41
N SER A 14 -43.16 35.87 66.42
CA SER A 14 -42.33 37.06 66.17
C SER A 14 -41.67 36.81 64.80
N GLU A 15 -42.37 37.16 63.72
CA GLU A 15 -42.16 38.36 62.91
C GLU A 15 -41.25 38.02 61.71
N ASP A 16 -41.83 38.25 60.53
CA ASP A 16 -41.25 38.01 59.22
C ASP A 16 -39.99 38.86 59.02
N ASP A 17 -38.88 38.20 58.67
CA ASP A 17 -37.78 38.80 57.92
C ASP A 17 -37.73 38.08 56.56
N PRO A 18 -37.67 38.81 55.43
CA PRO A 18 -37.54 38.18 54.13
C PRO A 18 -36.11 37.67 54.01
N ASP A 19 -35.95 36.36 54.18
CA ASP A 19 -34.71 35.65 53.88
C ASP A 19 -34.43 35.81 52.37
N ASP A 20 -33.41 36.60 52.07
CA ASP A 20 -32.82 36.79 50.75
C ASP A 20 -32.06 35.51 50.36
N THR A 21 -32.82 34.44 50.13
CA THR A 21 -32.35 33.20 49.51
C THR A 21 -32.70 33.25 48.04
N LEU A 22 -31.97 34.08 47.29
CA LEU A 22 -31.76 33.81 45.87
C LEU A 22 -31.11 32.42 45.77
N GLY A 23 -31.93 31.45 45.43
CA GLY A 23 -31.56 30.05 45.31
C GLY A 23 -30.32 29.89 44.46
N ASN A 24 -29.36 29.15 44.98
CA ASN A 24 -28.32 28.53 44.17
C ASN A 24 -29.05 27.44 43.36
N GLU A 25 -29.66 27.82 42.23
CA GLU A 25 -30.15 26.84 41.27
C GLU A 25 -28.94 26.04 40.80
N ASP A 26 -28.85 24.77 41.22
CA ASP A 26 -27.87 23.83 40.69
C ASP A 26 -28.15 23.65 39.19
N GLN A 27 -27.56 24.52 38.38
CA GLN A 27 -27.68 24.49 36.93
C GLN A 27 -27.23 23.12 36.44
N GLN A 28 -28.11 22.48 35.66
CA GLN A 28 -27.79 21.20 35.05
C GLN A 28 -26.59 21.34 34.11
N GLN A 29 -25.75 20.32 34.11
CA GLN A 29 -24.57 20.21 33.24
C GLN A 29 -25.00 19.81 31.84
N LEU A 30 -24.55 20.55 30.82
CA LEU A 30 -24.68 20.08 29.44
C LEU A 30 -23.69 18.93 29.18
N GLU A 31 -24.14 17.97 28.40
CA GLU A 31 -23.35 16.87 27.86
C GLU A 31 -23.40 16.95 26.34
N LEU A 32 -22.22 16.94 25.72
CA LEU A 32 -22.05 17.00 24.27
C LEU A 32 -21.47 15.67 23.78
N THR A 33 -22.15 15.03 22.84
CA THR A 33 -21.72 13.75 22.26
C THR A 33 -21.81 13.78 20.73
N THR A 34 -21.18 12.81 20.10
CA THR A 34 -21.28 12.50 18.68
C THR A 34 -21.01 11.00 18.48
N ALA A 35 -21.24 10.48 17.27
CA ALA A 35 -21.04 9.07 16.96
C ALA A 35 -19.57 8.61 17.07
N GLY A 36 -18.61 9.52 16.85
CA GLY A 36 -17.17 9.25 16.98
C GLY A 36 -16.34 10.54 17.00
N THR A 37 -15.18 10.48 17.65
CA THR A 37 -14.28 11.65 17.80
C THR A 37 -13.16 11.69 16.78
N THR A 38 -13.12 10.75 15.84
CA THR A 38 -12.22 10.77 14.67
C THR A 38 -13.07 10.71 13.41
N VAL A 39 -12.87 11.66 12.50
CA VAL A 39 -13.65 11.81 11.26
C VAL A 39 -12.76 12.17 10.09
N GLU A 40 -13.23 11.91 8.87
CA GLU A 40 -12.51 12.29 7.64
C GLU A 40 -12.93 13.69 7.16
N THR A 41 -12.04 14.40 6.48
CA THR A 41 -12.35 15.66 5.82
C THR A 41 -13.57 15.54 4.89
N GLY A 42 -14.46 16.53 4.91
CA GLY A 42 -15.70 16.55 4.13
C GLY A 42 -16.83 15.69 4.73
N SER A 43 -16.59 14.96 5.83
CA SER A 43 -17.64 14.23 6.54
C SER A 43 -18.52 15.18 7.35
N THR A 44 -19.84 14.91 7.35
CA THR A 44 -20.78 15.63 8.21
C THR A 44 -20.82 15.00 9.60
N VAL A 45 -20.46 15.77 10.62
CA VAL A 45 -20.54 15.38 12.03
C VAL A 45 -21.83 15.90 12.63
N LEU A 46 -22.61 15.01 13.23
CA LEU A 46 -23.79 15.35 14.00
C LEU A 46 -23.44 15.35 15.49
N PHE A 47 -23.74 16.45 16.16
CA PHE A 47 -23.60 16.62 17.60
C PHE A 47 -24.96 16.45 18.29
N GLU A 48 -24.94 15.87 19.48
CA GLU A 48 -26.11 15.77 20.35
C GLU A 48 -25.80 16.48 21.67
N VAL A 49 -26.73 17.32 22.12
CA VAL A 49 -26.62 18.02 23.39
C VAL A 49 -27.73 17.53 24.31
N THR A 50 -27.37 17.13 25.52
CA THR A 50 -28.32 16.70 26.55
C THR A 50 -28.03 17.36 27.89
N ALA A 51 -29.02 17.35 28.79
CA ALA A 51 -28.88 17.72 30.20
C ALA A 51 -29.73 16.76 31.04
N GLY A 52 -29.12 16.09 32.02
CA GLY A 52 -29.84 15.09 32.84
C GLY A 52 -30.48 13.96 32.02
N GLY A 53 -29.89 13.59 30.87
CA GLY A 53 -30.40 12.57 29.96
C GLY A 53 -31.53 13.02 29.03
N GLN A 54 -31.90 14.31 29.01
CA GLN A 54 -32.89 14.86 28.08
C GLN A 54 -32.23 15.72 27.01
N SER A 55 -32.69 15.62 25.75
CA SER A 55 -32.17 16.42 24.65
C SER A 55 -32.42 17.91 24.84
N VAL A 56 -31.41 18.72 24.53
CA VAL A 56 -31.45 20.19 24.54
C VAL A 56 -31.22 20.68 23.11
N SER A 57 -32.24 21.25 22.47
CA SER A 57 -32.22 21.59 21.02
C SER A 57 -32.00 23.08 20.72
N ASP A 58 -31.83 23.90 21.75
CA ASP A 58 -31.65 25.35 21.71
C ASP A 58 -30.33 25.80 22.38
N ALA A 59 -29.40 24.87 22.62
CA ALA A 59 -28.02 25.19 23.01
C ALA A 59 -27.19 25.62 21.81
N ASP A 60 -26.21 26.50 22.04
CA ASP A 60 -25.25 26.92 21.03
C ASP A 60 -24.03 25.99 21.01
N LEU A 61 -23.57 25.62 19.81
CA LEU A 61 -22.34 24.87 19.61
C LEU A 61 -21.20 25.83 19.23
N TYR A 62 -20.02 25.61 19.79
CA TYR A 62 -18.80 26.36 19.51
C TYR A 62 -17.71 25.40 19.06
N ILE A 63 -17.04 25.70 17.94
CA ILE A 63 -15.88 24.97 17.42
C ILE A 63 -14.68 25.91 17.50
N ASP A 64 -13.64 25.53 18.24
CA ASP A 64 -12.48 26.37 18.58
C ASP A 64 -12.87 27.75 19.14
N GLY A 65 -14.03 27.83 19.79
CA GLY A 65 -14.58 29.07 20.35
C GLY A 65 -15.43 29.90 19.38
N GLU A 66 -15.56 29.49 18.12
CA GLU A 66 -16.45 30.13 17.15
C GLU A 66 -17.81 29.44 17.12
N ARG A 67 -18.89 30.23 17.24
CA ARG A 67 -20.26 29.70 17.26
C ARG A 67 -20.64 29.18 15.88
N THR A 68 -21.22 27.97 15.82
CA THR A 68 -21.71 27.37 14.58
C THR A 68 -23.24 27.42 14.48
N ALA A 69 -23.76 27.19 13.27
CA ALA A 69 -25.19 27.10 13.04
C ALA A 69 -25.66 25.65 13.22
N GLY A 70 -26.46 25.41 14.26
CA GLY A 70 -27.07 24.10 14.53
C GLY A 70 -26.07 23.07 15.07
N TYR A 71 -26.42 21.80 14.90
CA TYR A 71 -25.67 20.67 15.47
C TYR A 71 -24.99 19.79 14.41
N GLN A 72 -24.93 20.25 13.16
CA GLN A 72 -24.20 19.57 12.09
C GLN A 72 -23.05 20.45 11.64
N HIS A 73 -21.89 19.83 11.42
CA HIS A 73 -20.72 20.54 10.89
C HIS A 73 -19.93 19.65 9.94
N VAL A 74 -19.40 20.24 8.88
CA VAL A 74 -18.47 19.59 7.96
C VAL A 74 -17.08 20.16 8.23
N PHE A 75 -16.11 19.30 8.49
CA PHE A 75 -14.73 19.71 8.68
C PHE A 75 -13.96 19.47 7.39
N ASP A 76 -13.44 20.53 6.77
CA ASP A 76 -12.74 20.44 5.48
C ASP A 76 -11.20 20.46 5.61
N GLU A 77 -10.69 20.70 6.82
CA GLU A 77 -9.26 20.77 7.11
C GLU A 77 -8.88 19.71 8.16
N THR A 78 -7.74 19.06 7.94
CA THR A 78 -7.19 18.10 8.90
C THR A 78 -6.72 18.78 10.19
N GLY A 79 -6.57 17.98 11.25
CA GLY A 79 -6.07 18.43 12.54
C GLY A 79 -7.05 18.15 13.68
N THR A 80 -6.98 18.93 14.76
CA THR A 80 -7.84 18.73 15.93
C THR A 80 -8.69 19.96 16.17
N LYS A 81 -9.99 19.76 16.40
CA LYS A 81 -10.96 20.80 16.72
C LYS A 81 -11.58 20.55 18.09
N THR A 82 -11.76 21.61 18.87
CA THR A 82 -12.43 21.53 20.17
C THR A 82 -13.86 22.00 20.05
N VAL A 83 -14.82 21.16 20.41
CA VAL A 83 -16.25 21.46 20.34
C VAL A 83 -16.84 21.59 21.74
N GLN A 84 -17.67 22.61 21.96
CA GLN A 84 -18.33 22.83 23.24
C GLN A 84 -19.77 23.34 23.07
N ALA A 85 -20.69 22.82 23.86
CA ALA A 85 -22.06 23.31 23.92
C ALA A 85 -22.24 24.30 25.08
N ARG A 86 -22.94 25.42 24.83
CA ARG A 86 -23.24 26.45 25.83
C ARG A 86 -24.70 26.87 25.76
N LYS A 87 -25.31 27.13 26.91
CA LYS A 87 -26.69 27.63 26.99
C LYS A 87 -26.90 28.39 28.30
N THR A 88 -27.52 29.57 28.24
CA THR A 88 -27.87 30.33 29.45
C THR A 88 -28.77 29.51 30.36
N GLY A 89 -28.44 29.47 31.66
CA GLY A 89 -29.15 28.66 32.65
C GLY A 89 -28.60 27.24 32.82
N TYR A 90 -27.55 26.87 32.09
CA TYR A 90 -26.85 25.59 32.20
C TYR A 90 -25.35 25.81 32.42
N LYS A 91 -24.68 24.81 32.99
CA LYS A 91 -23.21 24.74 32.94
C LYS A 91 -22.78 24.25 31.55
N ASP A 92 -21.83 24.94 30.94
CA ASP A 92 -21.24 24.58 29.63
C ASP A 92 -20.76 23.13 29.61
N SER A 93 -20.88 22.45 28.46
CA SER A 93 -20.39 21.08 28.34
C SER A 93 -18.89 20.99 28.57
N ALA A 94 -18.42 19.79 28.94
CA ALA A 94 -17.00 19.49 28.76
C ALA A 94 -16.60 19.70 27.28
N PRO A 95 -15.37 20.16 27.01
CA PRO A 95 -14.86 20.24 25.64
C PRO A 95 -14.72 18.83 25.06
N LEU A 96 -15.20 18.66 23.84
CA LEU A 96 -15.10 17.44 23.05
C LEU A 96 -14.07 17.65 21.93
N THR A 97 -12.98 16.88 21.95
CA THR A 97 -11.97 16.94 20.88
C THR A 97 -12.40 16.07 19.72
N ILE A 98 -12.41 16.64 18.53
CA ILE A 98 -12.58 15.95 17.24
C ILE A 98 -11.24 15.95 16.52
N THR A 99 -10.76 14.78 16.13
CA THR A 99 -9.62 14.58 15.23
C THR A 99 -10.15 14.45 13.81
N ILE A 100 -9.62 15.24 12.88
CA ILE A 100 -9.98 15.24 11.47
C ILE A 100 -8.80 14.74 10.66
N GLU A 101 -9.00 13.60 10.00
CA GLU A 101 -8.02 12.94 9.15
C GLU A 101 -8.35 13.20 7.68
N GLU A 102 -7.36 13.11 6.80
CA GLU A 102 -7.58 13.29 5.38
C GLU A 102 -8.46 12.14 4.85
N LYS A 103 -9.48 12.49 4.05
CA LYS A 103 -10.30 11.48 3.40
C LYS A 103 -9.44 10.73 2.36
N PRO A 104 -9.32 9.40 2.42
CA PRO A 104 -8.57 8.65 1.43
C PRO A 104 -9.12 8.89 0.02
N ALA A 105 -8.23 8.99 -0.97
CA ALA A 105 -8.65 9.11 -2.36
C ALA A 105 -9.55 7.93 -2.76
N ASP A 106 -10.59 8.21 -3.55
CA ASP A 106 -11.33 7.15 -4.22
C ASP A 106 -10.45 6.60 -5.34
N VAL A 107 -10.14 5.30 -5.30
CA VAL A 107 -9.16 4.66 -6.16
C VAL A 107 -9.73 3.44 -6.86
N ASP A 108 -9.16 3.13 -8.02
CA ASP A 108 -9.22 1.81 -8.62
C ASP A 108 -7.91 1.05 -8.32
N ILE A 109 -8.04 -0.18 -7.82
CA ILE A 109 -6.93 -1.07 -7.50
C ILE A 109 -6.87 -2.16 -8.57
N TYR A 110 -5.72 -2.29 -9.22
CA TYR A 110 -5.46 -3.29 -10.25
C TYR A 110 -4.37 -4.23 -9.76
N VAL A 111 -4.63 -5.54 -9.75
CA VAL A 111 -3.66 -6.55 -9.34
C VAL A 111 -3.43 -7.53 -10.48
N LEU A 112 -2.23 -7.58 -11.05
CA LEU A 112 -1.87 -8.55 -12.09
C LEU A 112 -1.59 -9.92 -11.44
N GLY A 113 -2.04 -11.00 -12.09
CA GLY A 113 -1.67 -12.33 -11.66
C GLY A 113 -2.23 -13.48 -12.48
N GLN A 114 -2.41 -14.61 -11.81
CA GLN A 114 -2.83 -15.86 -12.43
C GLN A 114 -3.77 -16.64 -11.50
N GLU A 115 -4.71 -17.39 -12.07
CA GLU A 115 -5.66 -18.23 -11.33
C GLU A 115 -5.87 -19.58 -12.03
N GLY A 116 -6.08 -20.63 -11.23
CA GLY A 116 -6.43 -21.96 -11.72
C GLY A 116 -7.86 -22.05 -12.30
N THR A 117 -8.07 -22.79 -13.40
CA THR A 117 -9.39 -22.83 -14.08
C THR A 117 -10.14 -24.16 -14.02
N SER A 118 -9.43 -25.28 -14.02
CA SER A 118 -10.06 -26.62 -14.21
C SER A 118 -9.23 -27.79 -13.66
N GLY A 119 -8.01 -27.52 -13.17
CA GLY A 119 -7.11 -28.49 -12.57
C GLY A 119 -5.93 -27.79 -11.89
N LEU A 120 -5.16 -28.50 -11.04
CA LEU A 120 -4.06 -27.94 -10.24
C LEU A 120 -2.94 -27.25 -11.07
N HIS A 121 -2.92 -27.46 -12.38
CA HIS A 121 -1.88 -26.98 -13.29
C HIS A 121 -2.38 -26.13 -14.47
N ASP A 122 -3.70 -25.90 -14.58
CA ASP A 122 -4.25 -25.04 -15.62
C ASP A 122 -4.38 -23.62 -15.08
N TYR A 123 -3.38 -22.77 -15.33
CA TYR A 123 -3.41 -21.36 -14.95
C TYR A 123 -3.78 -20.48 -16.14
N ARG A 124 -4.63 -19.48 -15.90
CA ARG A 124 -4.85 -18.38 -16.84
C ARG A 124 -4.26 -17.08 -16.27
N PRO A 125 -3.65 -16.24 -17.10
CA PRO A 125 -3.33 -14.87 -16.70
C PRO A 125 -4.60 -14.03 -16.62
N LEU A 126 -4.63 -13.14 -15.65
CA LEU A 126 -5.71 -12.16 -15.45
C LEU A 126 -5.18 -10.98 -14.66
N TYR A 127 -6.03 -9.97 -14.48
CA TYR A 127 -5.88 -9.01 -13.40
C TYR A 127 -7.18 -8.92 -12.60
N TRP A 128 -7.09 -8.49 -11.33
CA TRP A 128 -8.26 -8.13 -10.54
C TRP A 128 -8.40 -6.62 -10.52
N LYS A 129 -9.58 -6.09 -10.89
CA LYS A 129 -9.94 -4.69 -10.69
C LYS A 129 -10.87 -4.59 -9.48
N ASN A 130 -10.43 -3.94 -8.41
CA ASN A 130 -11.18 -3.82 -7.15
C ASN A 130 -11.69 -5.18 -6.61
N GLY A 131 -10.90 -6.24 -6.79
CA GLY A 131 -11.26 -7.60 -6.38
C GLY A 131 -12.03 -8.41 -7.42
N GLU A 132 -12.52 -7.80 -8.51
CA GLU A 132 -13.20 -8.51 -9.59
C GLU A 132 -12.20 -9.01 -10.64
N ALA A 133 -12.19 -10.32 -10.88
CA ALA A 133 -11.31 -10.97 -11.84
C ALA A 133 -11.66 -10.62 -13.29
N VAL A 134 -10.69 -10.14 -14.06
CA VAL A 134 -10.79 -9.84 -15.49
C VAL A 134 -9.71 -10.61 -16.24
N ALA A 135 -10.12 -11.66 -16.95
CA ALA A 135 -9.21 -12.46 -17.75
C ALA A 135 -8.75 -11.72 -19.01
N PHE A 136 -7.49 -11.85 -19.37
CA PHE A 136 -7.02 -11.42 -20.68
C PHE A 136 -7.71 -12.28 -21.76
N SER A 137 -8.39 -11.65 -22.71
CA SER A 137 -9.18 -12.33 -23.74
C SER A 137 -8.33 -12.94 -24.88
N HIS A 138 -7.02 -12.85 -24.77
CA HIS A 138 -6.08 -13.13 -25.86
C HIS A 138 -5.56 -14.59 -25.82
N GLU A 139 -5.00 -15.06 -26.94
CA GLU A 139 -4.78 -16.48 -27.30
C GLU A 139 -4.23 -17.42 -26.21
N THR A 140 -4.44 -18.74 -26.42
CA THR A 140 -4.08 -19.88 -25.56
C THR A 140 -3.11 -19.57 -24.39
N PRO A 141 -3.64 -19.45 -23.16
CA PRO A 141 -2.93 -19.05 -21.94
C PRO A 141 -1.60 -19.78 -21.66
N GLY A 142 -1.45 -21.02 -22.13
CA GLY A 142 -0.34 -21.89 -21.74
C GLY A 142 1.06 -21.49 -22.24
N SER A 143 1.19 -20.44 -23.06
CA SER A 143 2.50 -19.99 -23.58
C SER A 143 2.90 -18.58 -23.18
N MET A 144 2.05 -17.80 -22.51
CA MET A 144 2.33 -16.40 -22.19
C MET A 144 2.46 -16.21 -20.69
N ILE A 145 3.57 -15.59 -20.26
CA ILE A 145 3.81 -15.19 -18.88
C ILE A 145 3.79 -13.67 -18.83
N TYR A 146 3.07 -13.11 -17.87
CA TYR A 146 2.96 -11.68 -17.62
C TYR A 146 3.75 -11.37 -16.35
N TYR A 147 4.58 -10.34 -16.39
CA TYR A 147 5.51 -10.00 -15.30
C TYR A 147 5.13 -8.71 -14.58
N SER A 148 4.68 -7.70 -15.34
CA SER A 148 4.37 -6.38 -14.80
C SER A 148 3.22 -5.73 -15.56
N MET A 149 2.52 -4.83 -14.89
CA MET A 149 1.39 -4.07 -15.40
C MET A 149 1.53 -2.59 -15.03
N ASP A 150 1.06 -1.71 -15.91
CA ASP A 150 0.89 -0.29 -15.63
C ASP A 150 -0.50 0.17 -16.11
N VAL A 151 -1.02 1.25 -15.54
CA VAL A 151 -2.32 1.81 -15.91
C VAL A 151 -2.17 3.30 -16.19
N ALA A 152 -2.47 3.69 -17.43
CA ALA A 152 -2.35 5.08 -17.87
C ALA A 152 -3.52 5.49 -18.75
N ASN A 153 -4.16 6.61 -18.40
CA ASN A 153 -5.35 7.14 -19.09
C ASN A 153 -6.48 6.10 -19.22
N ASP A 154 -6.79 5.40 -18.12
CA ASP A 154 -7.77 4.31 -18.04
C ASP A 154 -7.46 3.05 -18.87
N ASN A 155 -6.33 3.02 -19.58
CA ASN A 155 -5.86 1.87 -20.34
C ASN A 155 -4.90 1.03 -19.51
N ILE A 156 -4.96 -0.29 -19.69
CA ILE A 156 -4.12 -1.27 -19.00
C ILE A 156 -3.01 -1.70 -19.93
N TYR A 157 -1.78 -1.68 -19.42
CA TYR A 157 -0.61 -2.13 -20.14
C TYR A 157 0.01 -3.29 -19.37
N ALA A 158 0.41 -4.35 -20.06
CA ALA A 158 1.02 -5.50 -19.40
C ALA A 158 2.16 -6.10 -20.24
N ALA A 159 3.32 -6.29 -19.63
CA ALA A 159 4.51 -6.82 -20.29
C ALA A 159 4.80 -8.27 -19.89
N GLY A 160 5.44 -9.00 -20.79
CA GLY A 160 5.65 -10.43 -20.58
C GLY A 160 6.60 -11.12 -21.56
N GLU A 161 6.56 -12.45 -21.52
CA GLU A 161 7.20 -13.32 -22.49
C GLU A 161 6.25 -14.37 -23.07
N ARG A 162 6.40 -14.64 -24.36
CA ARG A 162 5.75 -15.76 -25.05
C ARG A 162 6.76 -16.89 -25.25
N ILE A 163 6.53 -18.02 -24.60
CA ILE A 163 7.41 -19.18 -24.57
C ILE A 163 7.12 -20.10 -25.75
N TYR A 164 8.16 -20.41 -26.53
CA TYR A 164 8.12 -21.41 -27.60
C TYR A 164 8.91 -22.68 -27.24
N SER A 165 9.96 -22.55 -26.43
CA SER A 165 10.74 -23.67 -25.87
C SER A 165 11.55 -23.19 -24.66
N SER A 166 12.31 -24.09 -24.02
CA SER A 166 13.19 -23.75 -22.91
C SER A 166 14.31 -22.76 -23.26
N SER A 167 14.57 -22.50 -24.54
CA SER A 167 15.61 -21.57 -25.01
C SER A 167 15.08 -20.54 -26.01
N ARG A 168 13.76 -20.47 -26.22
CA ARG A 168 13.12 -19.56 -27.17
C ARG A 168 11.91 -18.91 -26.54
N ALA A 169 11.97 -17.59 -26.42
CA ALA A 169 10.91 -16.75 -25.89
C ALA A 169 10.95 -15.39 -26.59
N ALA A 170 9.79 -14.82 -26.86
CA ALA A 170 9.67 -13.47 -27.38
C ALA A 170 9.11 -12.53 -26.30
N ALA A 171 9.71 -11.37 -26.15
CA ALA A 171 9.18 -10.30 -25.31
C ALA A 171 7.96 -9.66 -26.00
N PHE A 172 6.95 -9.30 -25.21
CA PHE A 172 5.76 -8.59 -25.70
C PHE A 172 5.28 -7.55 -24.69
N TYR A 173 4.40 -6.66 -25.13
CA TYR A 173 3.44 -6.01 -24.23
C TYR A 173 2.04 -5.95 -24.84
N TRP A 174 1.05 -5.78 -23.98
CA TRP A 174 -0.32 -5.42 -24.32
C TRP A 174 -0.59 -3.98 -23.96
N ALA A 175 -1.37 -3.30 -24.78
CA ALA A 175 -2.04 -2.04 -24.48
C ALA A 175 -3.53 -2.26 -24.71
N ASP A 176 -4.25 -2.53 -23.62
CA ASP A 176 -5.60 -3.12 -23.60
C ASP A 176 -5.68 -4.35 -24.52
N ASP A 177 -6.41 -4.21 -25.62
CA ASP A 177 -6.64 -5.27 -26.61
C ASP A 177 -5.57 -5.32 -27.72
N SER A 178 -4.63 -4.37 -27.72
CA SER A 178 -3.56 -4.30 -28.73
C SER A 178 -2.33 -5.07 -28.27
N HIS A 179 -1.97 -6.11 -29.02
CA HIS A 179 -0.74 -6.88 -28.83
C HIS A 179 0.43 -6.26 -29.60
N GLU A 180 1.57 -6.08 -28.95
CA GLU A 180 2.83 -5.74 -29.60
C GLU A 180 3.90 -6.78 -29.26
N GLU A 181 4.40 -7.48 -30.28
CA GLU A 181 5.51 -8.42 -30.14
C GLU A 181 6.84 -7.66 -30.32
N LEU A 182 7.64 -7.58 -29.27
CA LEU A 182 8.87 -6.76 -29.22
C LEU A 182 10.07 -7.45 -29.87
N THR A 183 9.99 -8.77 -30.06
CA THR A 183 11.08 -9.60 -30.60
C THR A 183 10.53 -10.79 -31.38
N GLY A 184 11.33 -11.35 -32.30
CA GLY A 184 10.97 -12.56 -33.04
C GLY A 184 11.00 -13.85 -32.19
N SER A 185 10.39 -14.92 -32.72
CA SER A 185 10.28 -16.22 -32.03
C SER A 185 11.55 -17.09 -32.08
N ASP A 186 12.60 -16.68 -32.79
CA ASP A 186 13.83 -17.42 -33.01
C ASP A 186 14.90 -17.18 -31.93
N GLY A 187 14.74 -16.12 -31.14
CA GLY A 187 15.61 -15.76 -30.02
C GLY A 187 15.01 -16.03 -28.65
N TYR A 188 15.68 -15.48 -27.63
CA TYR A 188 15.23 -15.48 -26.26
C TYR A 188 15.24 -14.04 -25.74
N ALA A 189 14.07 -13.54 -25.37
CA ALA A 189 13.89 -12.22 -24.77
C ALA A 189 12.74 -12.24 -23.77
N LYS A 190 12.81 -11.34 -22.80
CA LYS A 190 11.77 -11.13 -21.78
C LYS A 190 11.57 -9.63 -21.60
N ALA A 191 10.33 -9.18 -21.58
CA ALA A 191 9.96 -7.89 -21.02
C ALA A 191 9.48 -8.12 -19.59
N LEU A 192 10.26 -7.68 -18.61
CA LEU A 192 10.11 -8.00 -17.19
C LEU A 192 9.41 -6.88 -16.42
N ASP A 193 9.43 -5.67 -16.94
CA ASP A 193 8.84 -4.48 -16.30
C ASP A 193 8.26 -3.54 -17.36
N ILE A 194 7.26 -2.75 -17.01
CA ILE A 194 6.60 -1.78 -17.90
C ILE A 194 6.32 -0.47 -17.19
N CYS A 195 6.58 0.63 -17.89
CA CYS A 195 6.27 1.98 -17.43
C CYS A 195 5.69 2.79 -18.59
N VAL A 196 4.55 3.43 -18.37
CA VAL A 196 3.84 4.26 -19.34
C VAL A 196 3.82 5.68 -18.85
N THR A 197 4.44 6.59 -19.60
CA THR A 197 4.53 7.99 -19.22
C THR A 197 4.57 8.89 -20.43
N ASN A 198 3.89 10.03 -20.34
CA ASN A 198 3.78 11.02 -21.43
C ASN A 198 3.30 10.42 -22.78
N GLY A 199 2.51 9.35 -22.73
CA GLY A 199 2.00 8.64 -23.91
C GLY A 199 2.98 7.66 -24.55
N ASP A 200 4.20 7.54 -24.03
CA ASP A 200 5.18 6.55 -24.45
C ASP A 200 5.10 5.31 -23.54
N VAL A 201 5.24 4.13 -24.15
CA VAL A 201 5.34 2.83 -23.45
C VAL A 201 6.81 2.42 -23.41
N TYR A 202 7.33 2.16 -22.22
CA TYR A 202 8.67 1.66 -22.00
C TYR A 202 8.59 0.27 -21.37
N THR A 203 9.21 -0.72 -21.99
CA THR A 203 9.33 -2.07 -21.42
C THR A 203 10.77 -2.39 -21.13
N GLY A 204 11.09 -2.74 -19.89
CA GLY A 204 12.43 -3.11 -19.47
C GLY A 204 12.62 -4.63 -19.50
N GLY A 205 13.82 -5.10 -19.85
CA GLY A 205 14.02 -6.54 -19.98
C GLY A 205 15.41 -6.99 -20.39
N ILE A 206 15.45 -8.21 -20.92
CA ILE A 206 16.67 -8.86 -21.41
C ILE A 206 16.45 -9.46 -22.79
N LYS A 207 17.53 -9.56 -23.57
CA LYS A 207 17.53 -10.18 -24.90
C LYS A 207 18.85 -10.87 -25.18
N ASN A 208 18.79 -12.12 -25.62
CA ASN A 208 19.97 -12.82 -26.11
C ASN A 208 20.42 -12.24 -27.45
N GLU A 209 21.69 -11.87 -27.54
CA GLU A 209 22.33 -11.43 -28.79
C GLU A 209 23.04 -12.60 -29.49
N SER A 210 23.54 -13.57 -28.71
CA SER A 210 24.17 -14.79 -29.21
C SER A 210 24.13 -15.89 -28.14
N GLY A 211 24.68 -17.07 -28.44
CA GLY A 211 24.73 -18.18 -27.47
C GLY A 211 25.56 -17.91 -26.20
N SER A 212 26.35 -16.83 -26.15
CA SER A 212 27.18 -16.46 -25.00
C SER A 212 26.97 -15.02 -24.52
N VAL A 213 26.15 -14.23 -25.20
CA VAL A 213 25.94 -12.81 -24.90
C VAL A 213 24.46 -12.52 -24.70
N ILE A 214 24.13 -11.90 -23.58
CA ILE A 214 22.81 -11.37 -23.27
C ILE A 214 22.90 -9.88 -22.98
N SER A 215 21.92 -9.13 -23.46
CA SER A 215 21.78 -7.69 -23.25
C SER A 215 20.72 -7.40 -22.19
N VAL A 216 20.99 -6.41 -21.34
CA VAL A 216 19.95 -5.62 -20.68
C VAL A 216 19.45 -4.59 -21.70
N VAL A 217 18.15 -4.57 -21.95
CA VAL A 217 17.52 -3.80 -23.02
C VAL A 217 16.23 -3.19 -22.50
N TYR A 218 15.82 -2.06 -23.07
CA TYR A 218 14.43 -1.64 -22.99
C TYR A 218 13.87 -1.40 -24.39
N TRP A 219 12.56 -1.49 -24.55
CA TRP A 219 11.89 -1.06 -25.77
C TRP A 219 11.07 0.19 -25.48
N LYS A 220 11.22 1.21 -26.31
CA LYS A 220 10.38 2.40 -26.28
C LYS A 220 9.43 2.34 -27.47
N ASN A 221 8.13 2.18 -27.21
CA ASN A 221 7.10 2.01 -28.24
C ASN A 221 7.46 0.94 -29.28
N GLY A 222 7.92 -0.23 -28.82
CA GLY A 222 8.35 -1.33 -29.68
C GLY A 222 9.81 -1.26 -30.15
N GLU A 223 10.46 -0.09 -30.10
CA GLU A 223 11.82 0.07 -30.62
C GLU A 223 12.89 -0.24 -29.55
N PRO A 224 13.81 -1.20 -29.79
CA PRO A 224 14.78 -1.64 -28.78
C PRO A 224 15.94 -0.66 -28.58
N VAL A 225 16.36 -0.51 -27.34
CA VAL A 225 17.55 0.23 -26.91
C VAL A 225 18.39 -0.65 -25.97
N THR A 226 19.55 -1.08 -26.46
CA THR A 226 20.52 -1.84 -25.65
C THR A 226 21.20 -0.94 -24.64
N VAL A 227 21.16 -1.32 -23.37
CA VAL A 227 21.75 -0.58 -22.25
C VAL A 227 23.14 -1.11 -21.92
N ALA A 228 23.28 -2.43 -21.81
CA ALA A 228 24.54 -3.11 -21.57
C ALA A 228 24.45 -4.55 -22.09
N SER A 229 25.59 -5.16 -22.39
CA SER A 229 25.67 -6.58 -22.80
C SER A 229 26.81 -7.27 -22.07
N GLY A 230 26.57 -8.50 -21.64
CA GLY A 230 27.53 -9.31 -20.90
C GLY A 230 27.29 -10.80 -21.08
N ALA A 231 27.97 -11.61 -20.27
CA ALA A 231 27.94 -13.06 -20.34
C ALA A 231 26.57 -13.63 -19.92
N VAL A 232 26.08 -14.60 -20.70
CA VAL A 232 24.89 -15.39 -20.35
C VAL A 232 25.06 -16.03 -18.97
N GLY A 233 24.04 -15.92 -18.12
CA GLY A 233 24.04 -16.47 -16.76
C GLY A 233 24.75 -15.60 -15.72
N ALA A 234 25.47 -14.56 -16.13
CA ALA A 234 26.05 -13.54 -15.26
C ALA A 234 25.50 -12.14 -15.54
N THR A 235 24.61 -12.00 -16.51
CA THR A 235 23.94 -10.74 -16.86
C THR A 235 22.44 -10.95 -16.86
N ALA A 236 21.72 -10.09 -16.14
CA ALA A 236 20.28 -10.11 -15.96
C ALA A 236 19.80 -8.67 -15.69
N GLY A 237 18.50 -8.41 -15.72
CA GLY A 237 17.95 -7.08 -15.49
C GLY A 237 16.52 -7.03 -15.95
N GLY A 238 15.89 -5.87 -15.88
CA GLY A 238 14.47 -5.78 -16.21
C GLY A 238 13.80 -4.55 -15.65
N PRO A 239 13.98 -4.24 -14.35
CA PRO A 239 13.30 -3.10 -13.75
C PRO A 239 13.62 -1.80 -14.47
N ILE A 240 12.58 -1.01 -14.76
CA ILE A 240 12.63 0.23 -15.52
C ILE A 240 11.90 1.35 -14.77
N ALA A 241 12.50 2.53 -14.77
CA ALA A 241 11.82 3.75 -14.35
C ALA A 241 12.12 4.88 -15.34
N VAL A 242 11.14 5.74 -15.59
CA VAL A 242 11.30 6.89 -16.47
C VAL A 242 10.98 8.16 -15.69
N LYS A 243 11.92 9.12 -15.69
CA LYS A 243 11.75 10.40 -15.02
C LYS A 243 12.12 11.55 -15.95
N GLY A 244 11.10 12.32 -16.35
CA GLY A 244 11.28 13.33 -17.39
C GLY A 244 11.76 12.69 -18.69
N ASN A 245 12.96 13.04 -19.14
CA ASN A 245 13.57 12.47 -20.34
C ASN A 245 14.59 11.35 -20.05
N ASP A 246 14.82 11.03 -18.77
CA ASP A 246 15.82 10.07 -18.35
C ASP A 246 15.18 8.69 -18.16
N VAL A 247 15.79 7.66 -18.76
CA VAL A 247 15.41 6.26 -18.60
C VAL A 247 16.43 5.58 -17.68
N TYR A 248 15.91 4.90 -16.67
CA TYR A 248 16.67 4.18 -15.67
C TYR A 248 16.37 2.70 -15.77
N MET A 249 17.42 1.88 -15.68
CA MET A 249 17.31 0.42 -15.67
C MET A 249 18.12 -0.13 -14.51
N ALA A 250 17.68 -1.23 -13.91
CA ALA A 250 18.47 -1.98 -12.91
C ALA A 250 18.72 -3.42 -13.36
N GLY A 251 19.83 -3.99 -12.91
CA GLY A 251 20.16 -5.38 -13.20
C GLY A 251 21.50 -5.84 -12.65
N MET A 252 22.02 -6.87 -13.28
CA MET A 252 23.33 -7.45 -13.06
C MET A 252 24.10 -7.48 -14.38
N LEU A 253 25.36 -7.09 -14.38
CA LEU A 253 26.26 -7.17 -15.53
C LEU A 253 27.52 -7.93 -15.12
N ASP A 254 27.77 -9.06 -15.77
CA ASP A 254 28.91 -9.95 -15.49
C ASP A 254 29.11 -10.26 -13.99
N GLY A 255 28.01 -10.44 -13.26
CA GLY A 255 28.00 -10.76 -11.83
C GLY A 255 27.98 -9.55 -10.89
N ALA A 256 28.11 -8.33 -11.40
CA ALA A 256 28.05 -7.10 -10.62
C ALA A 256 26.63 -6.50 -10.66
N LEU A 257 26.08 -6.12 -9.51
CA LEU A 257 24.79 -5.42 -9.44
C LEU A 257 24.97 -3.95 -9.85
N MET A 258 24.08 -3.47 -10.70
CA MET A 258 24.19 -2.20 -11.38
C MET A 258 22.82 -1.52 -11.52
N TYR A 259 22.85 -0.20 -11.68
CA TYR A 259 21.81 0.52 -12.40
C TYR A 259 22.41 1.40 -13.48
N TRP A 260 21.61 1.76 -14.47
CA TRP A 260 22.01 2.61 -15.58
C TRP A 260 21.05 3.77 -15.70
N LYS A 261 21.59 4.97 -15.91
CA LYS A 261 20.85 6.16 -16.34
C LYS A 261 21.24 6.47 -17.78
N ASN A 262 20.32 6.35 -18.72
CA ASN A 262 20.57 6.54 -20.16
C ASN A 262 21.82 5.80 -20.66
N GLY A 263 21.99 4.54 -20.25
CA GLY A 263 23.16 3.70 -20.59
C GLY A 263 24.43 3.96 -19.76
N THR A 264 24.47 4.99 -18.92
CA THR A 264 25.60 5.23 -18.01
C THR A 264 25.42 4.43 -16.73
N GLY A 265 26.27 3.43 -16.51
CA GLY A 265 26.18 2.50 -15.39
C GLY A 265 26.80 3.01 -14.09
N VAL A 266 26.17 2.65 -12.98
CA VAL A 266 26.63 2.84 -11.60
C VAL A 266 26.56 1.51 -10.87
N SER A 267 27.64 1.13 -10.20
CA SER A 267 27.67 -0.11 -9.40
C SER A 267 26.95 0.05 -8.07
N LEU A 268 26.23 -0.99 -7.68
CA LEU A 268 25.60 -1.10 -6.37
C LEU A 268 26.60 -1.69 -5.38
N GLN A 269 26.77 -1.04 -4.24
CA GLN A 269 27.64 -1.52 -3.17
C GLN A 269 27.13 -2.86 -2.63
N GLY A 270 28.01 -3.84 -2.48
CA GLY A 270 27.65 -5.10 -1.84
C GLY A 270 28.37 -6.30 -2.44
N GLY A 271 27.91 -7.47 -2.03
CA GLY A 271 28.28 -8.76 -2.59
C GLY A 271 27.39 -9.18 -3.77
N PRO A 272 27.51 -10.43 -4.22
CA PRO A 272 26.63 -10.97 -5.24
C PRO A 272 25.18 -11.00 -4.71
N GLY A 273 24.22 -10.73 -5.58
CA GLY A 273 22.81 -10.67 -5.22
C GLY A 273 21.91 -10.59 -6.45
N GLU A 274 20.71 -10.05 -6.26
CA GLU A 274 19.77 -9.73 -7.32
C GLU A 274 19.08 -8.40 -7.00
N VAL A 275 18.70 -7.66 -8.05
CA VAL A 275 17.85 -6.48 -7.95
C VAL A 275 16.46 -6.83 -8.46
N THR A 276 15.42 -6.27 -7.84
CA THR A 276 14.04 -6.67 -8.08
C THR A 276 13.15 -5.54 -8.57
N SER A 277 13.40 -4.29 -8.18
CA SER A 277 12.66 -3.12 -8.66
C SER A 277 13.50 -1.84 -8.61
N ILE A 278 13.07 -0.80 -9.32
CA ILE A 278 13.69 0.53 -9.36
C ILE A 278 12.62 1.62 -9.27
N ASN A 279 12.89 2.65 -8.46
CA ASN A 279 12.06 3.84 -8.33
C ASN A 279 12.94 5.10 -8.36
N VAL A 280 12.45 6.20 -8.97
CA VAL A 280 13.20 7.45 -9.12
C VAL A 280 12.34 8.64 -8.72
N THR A 281 12.81 9.40 -7.76
CA THR A 281 12.11 10.57 -7.20
C THR A 281 12.28 11.82 -8.06
N ASP A 282 11.48 12.87 -7.79
CA ASP A 282 11.55 14.15 -8.52
C ASP A 282 12.90 14.88 -8.39
N ASN A 283 13.59 14.71 -7.26
CA ASN A 283 14.94 15.26 -7.07
C ASN A 283 16.04 14.41 -7.75
N GLY A 284 15.67 13.30 -8.39
CA GLY A 284 16.59 12.43 -9.13
C GLY A 284 17.32 11.39 -8.29
N ASP A 285 16.95 11.19 -7.03
CA ASP A 285 17.45 10.07 -6.24
C ASP A 285 16.93 8.73 -6.82
N VAL A 286 17.83 7.76 -6.94
CA VAL A 286 17.54 6.43 -7.48
C VAL A 286 17.48 5.42 -6.35
N TYR A 287 16.38 4.71 -6.25
CA TYR A 287 16.12 3.68 -5.24
C TYR A 287 15.93 2.33 -5.92
N ILE A 288 16.62 1.31 -5.46
CA ILE A 288 16.58 -0.03 -6.05
C ILE A 288 16.40 -1.04 -4.92
N SER A 289 15.45 -1.97 -5.04
CA SER A 289 15.30 -3.08 -4.09
C SER A 289 15.97 -4.35 -4.59
N GLY A 290 16.21 -5.28 -3.67
CA GLY A 290 16.72 -6.60 -3.98
C GLY A 290 17.27 -7.30 -2.75
N TYR A 291 18.24 -8.19 -2.96
CA TYR A 291 18.84 -8.94 -1.88
C TYR A 291 20.29 -9.30 -2.19
N GLU A 292 21.08 -9.57 -1.15
CA GLU A 292 22.47 -10.04 -1.25
C GLU A 292 22.60 -11.46 -0.69
N TRP A 293 23.39 -12.32 -1.34
CA TRP A 293 23.74 -13.63 -0.79
C TRP A 293 24.82 -13.50 0.30
N LYS A 294 24.47 -13.92 1.52
CA LYS A 294 25.39 -14.06 2.65
C LYS A 294 25.50 -15.52 3.04
N GLY A 295 26.46 -16.22 2.43
CA GLY A 295 26.64 -17.66 2.60
C GLY A 295 25.48 -18.42 1.95
N ASN A 296 24.64 -19.06 2.76
CA ASN A 296 23.46 -19.81 2.29
C ASN A 296 22.13 -19.07 2.52
N LYS A 297 22.18 -17.79 2.91
CA LYS A 297 21.00 -16.94 3.13
C LYS A 297 20.99 -15.78 2.15
N THR A 298 19.80 -15.34 1.78
CA THR A 298 19.55 -14.04 1.17
C THR A 298 19.26 -13.02 2.27
N ILE A 299 19.75 -11.80 2.11
CA ILE A 299 19.48 -10.67 3.01
C ILE A 299 18.84 -9.55 2.19
N ALA A 300 17.62 -9.17 2.53
CA ALA A 300 16.88 -8.10 1.89
C ALA A 300 17.61 -6.74 2.03
N LYS A 301 17.67 -6.00 0.93
CA LYS A 301 18.32 -4.70 0.84
C LYS A 301 17.55 -3.76 -0.07
N TYR A 302 17.83 -2.48 0.10
CA TYR A 302 17.69 -1.52 -0.98
C TYR A 302 18.97 -0.70 -1.13
N TRP A 303 19.12 -0.05 -2.27
CA TRP A 303 20.21 0.86 -2.56
C TRP A 303 19.64 2.23 -2.86
N LYS A 304 20.23 3.26 -2.25
CA LYS A 304 19.99 4.67 -2.61
C LYS A 304 21.23 5.19 -3.33
N ASN A 305 21.09 5.57 -4.59
CA ASN A 305 22.19 6.09 -5.42
C ASN A 305 23.45 5.19 -5.44
N GLY A 306 23.26 3.87 -5.30
CA GLY A 306 24.36 2.89 -5.25
C GLY A 306 24.82 2.50 -3.84
N GLU A 307 24.47 3.25 -2.80
CA GLU A 307 24.80 2.94 -1.42
C GLU A 307 23.80 1.95 -0.82
N SER A 308 24.31 0.87 -0.20
CA SER A 308 23.46 -0.23 0.27
C SER A 308 22.90 0.00 1.66
N ILE A 309 21.62 -0.30 1.85
CA ILE A 309 20.91 -0.24 3.13
C ILE A 309 20.25 -1.61 3.38
N VAL A 310 20.49 -2.17 4.56
CA VAL A 310 19.92 -3.46 4.98
C VAL A 310 18.51 -3.24 5.51
N LEU A 311 17.58 -4.11 5.13
CA LEU A 311 16.21 -4.11 5.62
C LEU A 311 16.09 -5.02 6.85
N GLY A 312 15.37 -4.56 7.89
CA GLY A 312 15.30 -5.26 9.16
C GLY A 312 16.67 -5.37 9.84
N THR A 313 16.90 -6.44 10.60
CA THR A 313 18.18 -6.63 11.32
C THR A 313 19.27 -7.25 10.46
N GLY A 314 18.91 -7.88 9.33
CA GLY A 314 19.84 -8.62 8.46
C GLY A 314 20.31 -9.97 9.04
N ASP A 315 19.65 -10.48 10.08
CA ASP A 315 20.02 -11.75 10.72
C ASP A 315 19.29 -12.98 10.13
N GLN A 316 18.07 -12.74 9.65
CA GLN A 316 17.22 -13.77 9.07
C GLN A 316 17.33 -13.77 7.54
N GLU A 317 16.94 -14.90 6.95
CA GLU A 317 16.83 -15.00 5.50
C GLU A 317 15.62 -14.16 5.05
N SER A 318 15.86 -13.23 4.15
CA SER A 318 14.87 -12.28 3.65
C SER A 318 15.18 -11.85 2.22
N GLU A 319 14.12 -11.47 1.49
CA GLU A 319 14.23 -10.91 0.15
C GLU A 319 13.31 -9.70 0.02
N ALA A 320 13.81 -8.64 -0.62
CA ALA A 320 12.97 -7.54 -1.08
C ALA A 320 12.54 -7.79 -2.53
N ARG A 321 11.27 -7.53 -2.82
CA ARG A 321 10.63 -7.81 -4.11
C ARG A 321 10.25 -6.56 -4.90
N ASP A 322 9.90 -5.48 -4.21
CA ASP A 322 9.50 -4.23 -4.88
C ASP A 322 9.72 -3.02 -3.96
N ILE A 323 9.81 -1.82 -4.55
CA ILE A 323 10.09 -0.56 -3.85
C ILE A 323 9.26 0.61 -4.38
N PHE A 324 8.70 1.38 -3.46
CA PHE A 324 7.95 2.59 -3.75
C PHE A 324 8.41 3.73 -2.86
N ILE A 325 8.46 4.94 -3.40
CA ILE A 325 8.89 6.15 -2.69
C ILE A 325 7.77 7.18 -2.74
N GLU A 326 7.32 7.65 -1.57
CA GLU A 326 6.33 8.72 -1.43
C GLU A 326 6.83 9.71 -0.37
N ASP A 327 6.88 11.00 -0.69
CA ASP A 327 7.24 12.07 0.26
C ASP A 327 8.53 11.85 1.09
N ASN A 328 9.54 11.23 0.47
CA ASN A 328 10.82 10.79 1.05
C ASN A 328 10.77 9.53 1.92
N ASP A 329 9.59 8.99 2.21
CA ASP A 329 9.46 7.69 2.84
C ASP A 329 9.75 6.57 1.84
N VAL A 330 10.54 5.60 2.29
CA VAL A 330 10.95 4.43 1.49
C VAL A 330 10.13 3.22 1.92
N TYR A 331 9.32 2.70 1.01
CA TYR A 331 8.51 1.51 1.23
C TYR A 331 9.08 0.38 0.40
N VAL A 332 9.45 -0.72 1.05
CA VAL A 332 9.98 -1.91 0.37
C VAL A 332 9.13 -3.09 0.76
N THR A 333 8.75 -3.95 -0.17
CA THR A 333 7.97 -5.17 0.14
C THR A 333 8.79 -6.44 -0.05
N GLY A 334 8.37 -7.55 0.54
CA GLY A 334 9.04 -8.83 0.39
C GLY A 334 8.64 -9.85 1.45
N TRP A 335 9.62 -10.65 1.86
CA TRP A 335 9.41 -11.65 2.90
C TRP A 335 10.64 -11.81 3.80
N GLU A 336 10.41 -12.26 5.04
CA GLU A 336 11.47 -12.64 5.98
C GLU A 336 11.10 -13.94 6.70
N LYS A 337 12.09 -14.83 6.89
CA LYS A 337 11.91 -16.02 7.71
C LYS A 337 11.91 -15.67 9.19
N ILE A 338 10.79 -15.88 9.86
CA ILE A 338 10.68 -15.78 11.31
C ILE A 338 10.53 -17.16 11.95
N ARG A 339 10.79 -17.24 13.25
CA ARG A 339 10.48 -18.46 14.03
C ARG A 339 8.97 -18.60 14.14
N ARG A 340 8.44 -19.79 13.83
CA ARG A 340 7.00 -20.06 13.94
C ARG A 340 6.51 -19.84 15.37
N PRO A 341 5.32 -19.27 15.57
CA PRO A 341 4.70 -19.16 16.90
C PRO A 341 4.58 -20.51 17.63
N SER A 342 4.35 -21.60 16.88
CA SER A 342 4.33 -22.98 17.38
C SER A 342 5.68 -23.49 17.90
N GLY A 343 6.77 -22.80 17.60
CA GLY A 343 8.15 -23.23 17.88
C GLY A 343 8.71 -24.26 16.89
N SER A 344 7.95 -24.68 15.88
CA SER A 344 8.31 -25.78 14.96
C SER A 344 9.13 -25.33 13.74
N GLY A 345 10.26 -24.66 13.96
CA GLY A 345 11.15 -24.16 12.90
C GLY A 345 10.81 -22.74 12.44
N THR A 346 11.10 -22.42 11.18
CA THR A 346 10.85 -21.09 10.58
C THR A 346 9.75 -21.11 9.53
N VAL A 347 9.25 -19.93 9.19
CA VAL A 347 8.23 -19.66 8.18
C VAL A 347 8.52 -18.31 7.53
N SER A 348 8.34 -18.19 6.22
CA SER A 348 8.42 -16.89 5.54
C SER A 348 7.13 -16.12 5.80
N VAL A 349 7.26 -14.91 6.35
CA VAL A 349 6.17 -13.97 6.55
C VAL A 349 6.27 -12.87 5.51
N ALA A 350 5.13 -12.54 4.89
CA ALA A 350 5.02 -11.41 3.99
C ALA A 350 5.17 -10.12 4.79
N ARG A 351 6.02 -9.20 4.34
CA ARG A 351 6.35 -7.96 5.05
C ARG A 351 6.42 -6.81 4.07
N TYR A 352 6.20 -5.61 4.59
CA TYR A 352 6.81 -4.43 4.03
C TYR A 352 7.68 -3.72 5.08
N TRP A 353 8.66 -2.97 4.62
CA TRP A 353 9.52 -2.14 5.43
C TRP A 353 9.27 -0.68 5.07
N LYS A 354 8.94 0.15 6.05
CA LYS A 354 8.89 1.61 5.91
C LYS A 354 10.15 2.18 6.55
N ASN A 355 11.01 2.84 5.76
CA ASN A 355 12.29 3.39 6.21
C ASN A 355 13.18 2.37 6.96
N GLY A 356 13.10 1.09 6.55
CA GLY A 356 13.83 -0.02 7.16
C GLY A 356 13.13 -0.71 8.34
N GLU A 357 12.06 -0.15 8.88
CA GLU A 357 11.25 -0.76 9.95
C GLU A 357 10.20 -1.71 9.36
N ALA A 358 10.19 -2.96 9.83
CA ALA A 358 9.34 -4.02 9.30
C ALA A 358 7.92 -3.99 9.87
N THR A 359 6.92 -4.16 9.01
CA THR A 359 5.54 -4.46 9.35
C THR A 359 5.15 -5.82 8.78
N ASP A 360 4.63 -6.69 9.64
CA ASP A 360 4.12 -8.01 9.24
C ASP A 360 2.75 -7.88 8.58
N LEU A 361 2.60 -8.46 7.38
CA LEU A 361 1.32 -8.55 6.66
C LEU A 361 0.57 -9.85 7.00
N THR A 362 1.28 -10.84 7.56
CA THR A 362 0.70 -12.12 8.00
C THR A 362 1.26 -12.54 9.36
N ASP A 363 0.50 -13.38 10.08
CA ASP A 363 0.80 -13.81 11.45
C ASP A 363 1.84 -14.96 11.54
N GLY A 364 2.33 -15.46 10.39
CA GLY A 364 3.24 -16.60 10.31
C GLY A 364 2.59 -17.97 10.55
N SER A 365 1.25 -18.07 10.51
CA SER A 365 0.54 -19.35 10.56
C SER A 365 0.86 -20.25 9.35
N TYR A 366 1.07 -19.65 8.18
CA TYR A 366 1.50 -20.28 6.93
C TYR A 366 2.57 -19.42 6.22
N ARG A 367 3.21 -19.97 5.18
CA ARG A 367 4.14 -19.21 4.35
C ARG A 367 3.34 -18.15 3.60
N ALA A 368 3.86 -16.93 3.55
CA ALA A 368 3.34 -15.87 2.69
C ALA A 368 4.50 -15.06 2.10
N GLU A 369 4.25 -14.47 0.93
CA GLU A 369 5.20 -13.61 0.23
C GLU A 369 4.48 -12.37 -0.29
N ALA A 370 5.10 -11.20 -0.13
CA ALA A 370 4.67 -9.99 -0.78
C ALA A 370 5.57 -9.70 -1.99
N ASN A 371 4.95 -9.38 -3.13
CA ASN A 371 5.59 -9.33 -4.45
C ASN A 371 5.68 -7.91 -5.02
N SER A 372 4.66 -7.07 -4.83
CA SER A 372 4.62 -5.71 -5.38
C SER A 372 3.95 -4.75 -4.40
N ILE A 373 4.34 -3.47 -4.43
CA ILE A 373 3.87 -2.42 -3.52
C ILE A 373 3.58 -1.12 -4.26
N PHE A 374 2.43 -0.55 -3.93
CA PHE A 374 2.04 0.79 -4.36
C PHE A 374 1.65 1.60 -3.13
N VAL A 375 2.05 2.87 -3.10
CA VAL A 375 1.64 3.80 -2.03
C VAL A 375 0.97 5.00 -2.65
N LEU A 376 -0.15 5.41 -2.08
CA LEU A 376 -0.90 6.57 -2.54
C LEU A 376 -1.53 7.32 -1.37
N ASP A 377 -1.14 8.58 -1.21
CA ASP A 377 -1.63 9.47 -0.15
C ASP A 377 -1.45 8.82 1.25
N GLY A 378 -0.31 8.16 1.47
CA GLY A 378 0.02 7.44 2.70
C GLY A 378 -0.61 6.05 2.86
N GLU A 379 -1.55 5.67 1.99
CA GLU A 379 -2.18 4.34 2.00
C GLU A 379 -1.27 3.33 1.30
N VAL A 380 -0.98 2.20 1.96
CA VAL A 380 -0.05 1.17 1.47
C VAL A 380 -0.84 -0.02 0.91
N TYR A 381 -0.59 -0.35 -0.35
CA TYR A 381 -1.21 -1.46 -1.06
C TYR A 381 -0.13 -2.46 -1.48
N VAL A 382 -0.27 -3.72 -1.08
CA VAL A 382 0.74 -4.74 -1.34
C VAL A 382 0.09 -5.95 -1.97
N ALA A 383 0.55 -6.40 -3.13
CA ALA A 383 0.11 -7.67 -3.73
C ALA A 383 1.06 -8.82 -3.39
N GLY A 384 0.53 -10.04 -3.28
CA GLY A 384 1.34 -11.23 -3.03
C GLY A 384 0.53 -12.52 -2.94
N VAL A 385 1.09 -13.49 -2.23
CA VAL A 385 0.56 -14.85 -2.16
C VAL A 385 0.59 -15.42 -0.75
N GLU A 386 -0.52 -16.03 -0.34
CA GLU A 386 -0.62 -16.81 0.90
C GLU A 386 -0.64 -18.31 0.55
N TYR A 387 0.32 -19.08 1.08
CA TYR A 387 0.42 -20.52 0.83
C TYR A 387 -0.35 -21.31 1.90
N MET A 388 -1.67 -21.18 1.86
CA MET A 388 -2.61 -21.96 2.69
C MET A 388 -2.78 -23.38 2.11
N GLU A 389 -3.95 -24.01 2.27
CA GLU A 389 -4.24 -25.30 1.62
C GLU A 389 -4.16 -25.17 0.08
N GLN A 390 -4.83 -24.14 -0.45
CA GLN A 390 -4.60 -23.62 -1.80
C GLN A 390 -3.85 -22.29 -1.71
N ARG A 391 -3.00 -22.02 -2.70
CA ARG A 391 -2.36 -20.71 -2.82
C ARG A 391 -3.42 -19.66 -3.09
N SER A 392 -3.47 -18.61 -2.30
CA SER A 392 -4.40 -17.50 -2.50
C SER A 392 -3.65 -16.31 -3.07
N ALA A 393 -4.11 -15.80 -4.22
CA ALA A 393 -3.73 -14.46 -4.66
C ALA A 393 -4.34 -13.47 -3.66
N THR A 394 -3.52 -12.59 -3.12
CA THR A 394 -3.91 -11.69 -2.03
C THR A 394 -3.34 -10.31 -2.28
N TYR A 395 -4.07 -9.26 -1.89
CA TYR A 395 -3.46 -7.99 -1.59
C TYR A 395 -3.76 -7.57 -0.16
N TRP A 396 -2.89 -6.73 0.41
CA TRP A 396 -3.05 -6.12 1.72
C TRP A 396 -3.17 -4.61 1.55
N LYS A 397 -4.20 -4.02 2.16
CA LYS A 397 -4.34 -2.56 2.27
C LYS A 397 -4.07 -2.16 3.72
N ASN A 398 -3.00 -1.42 3.98
CA ASN A 398 -2.57 -1.04 5.34
C ASN A 398 -2.48 -2.25 6.30
N GLY A 399 -2.08 -3.41 5.79
CA GLY A 399 -2.03 -4.67 6.54
C GLY A 399 -3.35 -5.46 6.60
N GLU A 400 -4.49 -4.87 6.23
CA GLU A 400 -5.75 -5.59 6.12
C GLU A 400 -5.78 -6.48 4.88
N THR A 401 -6.12 -7.76 5.07
CA THR A 401 -6.03 -8.78 4.02
C THR A 401 -7.27 -8.79 3.13
N VAL A 402 -7.06 -8.78 1.81
CA VAL A 402 -8.09 -9.00 0.78
C VAL A 402 -7.66 -10.15 -0.13
N ARG A 403 -8.40 -11.26 -0.07
CA ARG A 403 -8.15 -12.44 -0.91
C ARG A 403 -8.90 -12.31 -2.24
N LEU A 404 -8.18 -12.58 -3.33
CA LEU A 404 -8.63 -12.31 -4.69
C LEU A 404 -9.07 -13.57 -5.45
N SER A 405 -8.33 -14.67 -5.30
CA SER A 405 -8.62 -15.91 -6.01
C SER A 405 -9.66 -16.77 -5.29
N ASP A 406 -10.33 -17.63 -6.06
CA ASP A 406 -11.19 -18.67 -5.50
C ASP A 406 -10.43 -19.57 -4.50
N GLN A 407 -11.12 -20.05 -3.47
CA GLN A 407 -10.54 -20.94 -2.46
C GLN A 407 -10.34 -22.38 -2.96
N GLU A 408 -11.01 -22.76 -4.05
CA GLU A 408 -10.85 -24.08 -4.68
C GLU A 408 -9.61 -24.16 -5.57
N PHE A 409 -9.11 -23.02 -6.06
CA PHE A 409 -8.04 -22.94 -7.05
C PHE A 409 -6.81 -22.19 -6.53
N ASN A 410 -5.65 -22.51 -7.09
CA ASN A 410 -4.44 -21.75 -6.80
C ASN A 410 -4.50 -20.39 -7.51
N GLY A 411 -4.22 -19.32 -6.78
CA GLY A 411 -3.97 -17.98 -7.29
C GLY A 411 -2.55 -17.51 -7.01
N TYR A 412 -2.09 -16.56 -7.82
CA TYR A 412 -0.85 -15.83 -7.61
C TYR A 412 -1.06 -14.36 -8.01
N ALA A 413 -0.74 -13.42 -7.13
CA ALA A 413 -0.67 -11.99 -7.46
C ALA A 413 0.80 -11.57 -7.59
N GLY A 414 1.14 -11.01 -8.75
CA GLY A 414 2.51 -10.64 -9.11
C GLY A 414 2.79 -9.15 -9.01
N ASP A 415 1.84 -8.31 -9.41
CA ASP A 415 2.02 -6.86 -9.49
C ASP A 415 0.76 -6.09 -9.04
N ILE A 416 0.91 -4.85 -8.56
CA ILE A 416 -0.19 -3.98 -8.14
C ILE A 416 -0.02 -2.54 -8.61
N VAL A 417 -1.09 -1.96 -9.15
CA VAL A 417 -1.18 -0.56 -9.56
C VAL A 417 -2.43 0.05 -8.94
N VAL A 418 -2.31 1.26 -8.41
CA VAL A 418 -3.44 1.99 -7.82
C VAL A 418 -3.58 3.34 -8.52
N VAL A 419 -4.79 3.66 -8.97
CA VAL A 419 -5.09 4.87 -9.73
C VAL A 419 -6.18 5.67 -9.03
N LYS A 420 -5.96 6.97 -8.83
CA LYS A 420 -7.03 7.87 -8.34
C LYS A 420 -8.15 7.92 -9.38
N LYS A 421 -9.40 7.71 -8.94
CA LYS A 421 -10.56 7.98 -9.79
C LYS A 421 -10.66 9.49 -9.99
N THR A 422 -10.58 9.95 -11.23
CA THR A 422 -10.96 11.32 -11.54
C THR A 422 -12.47 11.41 -11.42
N GLY A 423 -12.97 12.27 -10.52
CA GLY A 423 -14.41 12.50 -10.37
C GLY A 423 -15.03 12.92 -11.71
N ASN A 424 -16.15 12.28 -12.07
CA ASN A 424 -16.99 12.68 -13.21
C ASN A 424 -17.58 14.09 -13.02
#